data_AF-A0A966X112-F1
#
_entry.id   AF-A0A966X112-F1
#
_cell.length_a   1.000
_cell.length_b   1.000
_cell.length_c   1.000
_cell.angle_alpha   90.00
_cell.angle_beta   90.00
_cell.angle_gamma   90.00
#
_symmetry.space_group_name_H-M   'P 1'
#
loop_
_entity.id
_entity.type
_entity.pdbx_description
1 polymer ?
#
loop_
_entity_poly.entity_id
_entity_poly.type
_entity_poly.pdbx_seq_one_letter_code
_entity_poly.pdbx_strand_id
1 'polypeptide(L)'
;GLRVFNSIQAHELPIIRAAFTGGGAPYRYMPPFQCQLFLSTNPIDVTDALDHGVAAATVLVSRKPSNPDGPVKFAFDGDAVLFSDEAEQVYQREGLAVFAETEQKAADQPLTPGPFKPFLDQLNAIQSRFGEAACPIRTALVTARSSPSHERVIKTLRSWGVRVDESLFLGGRDKTQFLRAYGADIFFDDQAEHCHLASREVVAGHVNHGVMN
;
A
#
# COMPACT_ATOMS: atom_id res chain seq x y z
N GLY A 1 -3.98 -10.49 -25.14
CA GLY A 1 -3.05 -11.61 -25.37
C GLY A 1 -1.77 -11.13 -26.03
N LEU A 2 -1.68 -11.26 -27.35
CA LEU A 2 -0.44 -11.07 -28.12
C LEU A 2 0.26 -9.73 -27.88
N ARG A 3 -0.47 -8.61 -27.78
CA ARG A 3 0.15 -7.30 -27.49
C ARG A 3 0.97 -7.29 -26.20
N VAL A 4 0.53 -8.02 -25.16
CA VAL A 4 1.23 -8.11 -23.88
C VAL A 4 2.54 -8.87 -24.06
N PHE A 5 2.53 -10.04 -24.71
CA PHE A 5 3.75 -10.80 -24.96
C PHE A 5 4.73 -10.11 -25.92
N ASN A 6 4.23 -9.38 -26.92
CA ASN A 6 5.08 -8.57 -27.79
C ASN A 6 5.80 -7.47 -27.00
N SER A 7 5.12 -6.85 -26.02
CA SER A 7 5.73 -5.86 -25.14
C SER A 7 6.75 -6.50 -24.19
N ILE A 8 6.43 -7.65 -23.59
CA ILE A 8 7.36 -8.45 -22.76
C ILE A 8 8.64 -8.75 -23.55
N GLN A 9 8.51 -9.20 -24.81
CA GLN A 9 9.64 -9.50 -25.68
C GLN A 9 10.43 -8.24 -26.06
N ALA A 10 9.75 -7.16 -26.43
CA ALA A 10 10.39 -5.90 -26.83
C ALA A 10 11.20 -5.26 -25.69
N HIS A 11 10.78 -5.49 -24.43
CA HIS A 11 11.47 -5.01 -23.23
C HIS A 11 12.36 -6.08 -22.57
N GLU A 12 12.53 -7.24 -23.21
CA GLU A 12 13.36 -8.36 -22.72
C GLU A 12 13.03 -8.78 -21.27
N LEU A 13 11.74 -8.67 -20.89
CA LEU A 13 11.31 -8.99 -19.52
C LEU A 13 11.23 -10.51 -19.35
N PRO A 14 11.73 -11.08 -18.23
CA PRO A 14 11.72 -12.52 -17.96
C PRO A 14 10.33 -13.03 -17.50
N ILE A 15 9.25 -12.56 -18.14
CA ILE A 15 7.87 -12.90 -17.80
C ILE A 15 7.39 -14.02 -18.73
N ILE A 16 7.27 -15.24 -18.17
CA ILE A 16 6.91 -16.44 -18.94
C ILE A 16 5.49 -16.95 -18.68
N ARG A 17 4.77 -16.35 -17.72
CA ARG A 17 3.42 -16.79 -17.32
C ARG A 17 2.42 -15.65 -17.49
N ALA A 18 1.25 -15.98 -18.03
CA ALA A 18 0.12 -15.08 -18.11
C ALA A 18 -1.19 -15.89 -18.17
N ALA A 19 -2.27 -15.31 -17.67
CA ALA A 19 -3.63 -15.79 -17.92
C ALA A 19 -4.42 -14.69 -18.63
N PHE A 20 -5.21 -15.06 -19.64
CA PHE A 20 -6.13 -14.15 -20.30
C PHE A 20 -7.54 -14.66 -20.06
N THR A 21 -8.35 -13.85 -19.40
CA THR A 21 -9.76 -14.16 -19.20
C THR A 21 -10.57 -13.50 -20.30
N GLY A 22 -11.53 -14.22 -20.89
CA GLY A 22 -12.46 -13.67 -21.90
C GLY A 22 -13.53 -12.78 -21.28
N GLY A 23 -13.18 -11.97 -20.27
CA GLY A 23 -14.09 -11.11 -19.52
C GLY A 23 -14.60 -11.69 -18.18
N GLY A 24 -14.26 -12.93 -17.84
CA GLY A 24 -14.58 -13.45 -16.52
C GLY A 24 -13.56 -13.01 -15.45
N ALA A 25 -13.98 -13.01 -14.19
CA ALA A 25 -13.18 -12.46 -13.08
C ALA A 25 -11.77 -13.09 -12.97
N PRO A 26 -10.71 -12.27 -12.77
CA PRO A 26 -9.33 -12.72 -12.73
C PRO A 26 -8.94 -13.37 -11.41
N TYR A 27 -9.64 -13.09 -10.30
CA TYR A 27 -9.26 -13.52 -8.94
C TYR A 27 -9.05 -15.03 -8.79
N ARG A 28 -9.79 -15.85 -9.55
CA ARG A 28 -9.65 -17.32 -9.55
C ARG A 28 -8.23 -17.81 -9.87
N TYR A 29 -7.44 -17.00 -10.57
CA TYR A 29 -6.06 -17.33 -10.91
C TYR A 29 -5.04 -16.78 -9.91
N MET A 30 -5.44 -15.90 -8.99
CA MET A 30 -4.53 -15.32 -8.00
C MET A 30 -3.93 -16.38 -7.07
N PRO A 31 -4.69 -17.33 -6.49
CA PRO A 31 -4.11 -18.40 -5.67
C PRO A 31 -3.09 -19.29 -6.40
N PRO A 32 -3.36 -19.85 -7.60
CA PRO A 32 -2.37 -20.68 -8.30
C PRO A 32 -1.17 -19.89 -8.82
N PHE A 33 -1.29 -18.57 -9.05
CA PHE A 33 -0.13 -17.70 -9.31
C PHE A 33 0.61 -17.29 -8.05
N GLN A 34 0.07 -17.58 -6.86
CA GLN A 34 0.54 -17.05 -5.59
C GLN A 34 0.66 -15.52 -5.69
N CYS A 35 -0.39 -14.85 -6.18
CA CYS A 35 -0.39 -13.39 -6.31
C CYS A 35 -0.35 -12.73 -4.94
N GLN A 36 0.57 -11.77 -4.72
CA GLN A 36 0.62 -10.98 -3.48
C GLN A 36 0.21 -9.52 -3.65
N LEU A 37 0.11 -9.04 -4.90
CA LEU A 37 -0.40 -7.72 -5.23
C LEU A 37 -1.15 -7.78 -6.57
N PHE A 38 -2.39 -7.33 -6.59
CA PHE A 38 -3.19 -7.17 -7.80
C PHE A 38 -3.48 -5.70 -8.09
N LEU A 39 -3.09 -5.25 -9.29
CA LEU A 39 -3.30 -3.88 -9.74
C LEU A 39 -4.20 -3.88 -10.97
N SER A 40 -5.26 -3.07 -10.95
CA SER A 40 -6.21 -2.97 -12.07
C SER A 40 -6.71 -1.53 -12.22
N THR A 41 -7.21 -1.18 -13.40
CA THR A 41 -8.01 0.05 -13.59
C THR A 41 -9.51 -0.21 -13.41
N ASN A 42 -9.91 -1.47 -13.21
CA ASN A 42 -11.29 -1.86 -12.95
C ASN A 42 -11.51 -2.03 -11.43
N PRO A 43 -12.28 -1.15 -10.78
CA PRO A 43 -12.48 -1.20 -9.33
C PRO A 43 -13.24 -2.46 -8.88
N ILE A 44 -14.06 -3.07 -9.75
CA ILE A 44 -14.78 -4.31 -9.41
C ILE A 44 -13.80 -5.46 -9.21
N ASP A 45 -12.83 -5.62 -10.11
CA ASP A 45 -11.82 -6.67 -9.99
C ASP A 45 -10.92 -6.46 -8.75
N VAL A 46 -10.74 -5.21 -8.32
CA VAL A 46 -9.96 -4.85 -7.13
C VAL A 46 -10.71 -5.26 -5.87
N THR A 47 -11.99 -4.92 -5.76
CA THR A 47 -12.84 -5.33 -4.64
C THR A 47 -12.91 -6.85 -4.55
N ASP A 48 -13.16 -7.54 -5.67
CA ASP A 48 -13.15 -9.01 -5.71
C ASP A 48 -11.83 -9.60 -5.20
N ALA A 49 -10.69 -8.99 -5.53
CA ALA A 49 -9.38 -9.45 -5.07
C ALA A 49 -9.18 -9.25 -3.56
N LEU A 50 -9.58 -8.09 -3.04
CA LEU A 50 -9.53 -7.77 -1.60
C LEU A 50 -10.40 -8.75 -0.79
N ASP A 51 -11.62 -9.04 -1.26
CA ASP A 51 -12.55 -9.98 -0.62
C ASP A 51 -11.99 -11.41 -0.55
N HIS A 52 -11.07 -11.75 -1.46
CA HIS A 52 -10.36 -13.04 -1.49
C HIS A 52 -8.98 -13.00 -0.82
N GLY A 53 -8.70 -11.95 -0.03
CA GLY A 53 -7.48 -11.85 0.78
C GLY A 53 -6.21 -11.51 -0.02
N VAL A 54 -6.35 -10.98 -1.23
CA VAL A 54 -5.22 -10.51 -2.04
C VAL A 54 -5.15 -8.99 -1.94
N ALA A 55 -3.98 -8.46 -1.56
CA ALA A 55 -3.77 -7.02 -1.56
C ALA A 55 -4.00 -6.47 -2.98
N ALA A 56 -4.90 -5.50 -3.12
CA ALA A 56 -5.25 -4.97 -4.43
C ALA A 56 -5.59 -3.49 -4.41
N ALA A 57 -5.35 -2.82 -5.53
CA ALA A 57 -5.64 -1.40 -5.68
C ALA A 57 -6.04 -1.03 -7.11
N THR A 58 -6.93 -0.04 -7.21
CA THR A 58 -7.28 0.63 -8.46
C THR A 58 -6.18 1.63 -8.81
N VAL A 59 -5.54 1.48 -9.97
CA VAL A 59 -4.38 2.31 -10.35
C VAL A 59 -4.81 3.61 -11.04
N LEU A 60 -4.35 4.72 -10.48
CA LEU A 60 -4.40 6.05 -11.08
C LEU A 60 -3.01 6.42 -11.60
N VAL A 61 -2.89 6.48 -12.92
CA VAL A 61 -1.61 6.68 -13.60
C VAL A 61 -1.13 8.13 -13.43
N SER A 62 0.10 8.29 -12.94
CA SER A 62 0.78 9.58 -12.92
C SER A 62 1.23 10.02 -14.30
N ARG A 63 1.23 11.33 -14.55
CA ARG A 63 1.76 11.93 -15.79
C ARG A 63 3.28 12.09 -15.77
N LYS A 64 3.96 11.78 -14.66
CA LYS A 64 5.41 11.93 -14.56
C LYS A 64 6.16 10.65 -14.95
N PRO A 65 7.29 10.76 -15.65
CA PRO A 65 8.16 9.62 -15.89
C PRO A 65 8.75 9.11 -14.57
N SER A 66 8.77 7.79 -14.39
CA SER A 66 9.53 7.15 -13.33
C SER A 66 11.03 7.16 -13.66
N ASN A 67 11.88 7.08 -12.64
CA ASN A 67 13.31 6.89 -12.82
C ASN A 67 13.60 5.37 -12.89
N PRO A 68 13.94 4.81 -14.06
CA PRO A 68 14.12 3.36 -14.21
C PRO A 68 15.37 2.82 -13.50
N ASP A 69 16.33 3.67 -13.14
CA ASP A 69 17.67 3.25 -12.68
C ASP A 69 17.83 3.25 -11.14
N GLY A 70 16.73 3.11 -10.38
CA GLY A 70 16.73 3.14 -8.91
C GLY A 70 15.98 1.99 -8.23
N PRO A 71 16.04 1.88 -6.90
CA PRO A 71 15.19 0.95 -6.16
C PRO A 71 13.72 1.33 -6.34
N VAL A 72 12.84 0.34 -6.39
CA VAL A 72 11.40 0.56 -6.44
C VAL A 72 10.93 1.01 -5.06
N LYS A 73 10.33 2.20 -4.98
CA LYS A 73 9.90 2.83 -3.74
C LYS A 73 8.39 2.76 -3.56
N PHE A 74 7.96 1.93 -2.62
CA PHE A 74 6.57 1.82 -2.20
C PHE A 74 6.28 2.77 -1.04
N ALA A 75 5.15 3.46 -1.10
CA ALA A 75 4.60 4.20 0.02
C ALA A 75 3.20 3.66 0.34
N PHE A 76 2.87 3.58 1.63
CA PHE A 76 1.59 3.08 2.11
C PHE A 76 0.98 4.05 3.11
N ASP A 77 -0.33 4.27 3.03
CA ASP A 77 -1.05 4.78 4.18
C ASP A 77 -1.05 3.76 5.33
N GLY A 78 -1.28 4.27 6.54
CA GLY A 78 -1.42 3.46 7.74
C GLY A 78 -2.78 2.78 7.80
N ASP A 79 -3.77 3.52 8.29
CA ASP A 79 -5.11 3.00 8.55
C ASP A 79 -5.82 2.61 7.25
N ALA A 80 -6.71 1.61 7.34
CA ALA A 80 -7.41 0.95 6.21
C ALA A 80 -6.53 0.36 5.08
N VAL A 81 -5.21 0.51 5.13
CA VAL A 81 -4.24 -0.05 4.17
C VAL A 81 -3.32 -1.08 4.86
N LEU A 82 -2.37 -0.62 5.68
CA LEU A 82 -1.46 -1.50 6.44
C LEU A 82 -2.09 -1.99 7.74
N PHE A 83 -2.84 -1.11 8.38
CA PHE A 83 -3.64 -1.39 9.56
C PHE A 83 -5.11 -1.40 9.17
N SER A 84 -5.92 -1.99 10.02
CA SER A 84 -7.37 -2.00 9.86
C SER A 84 -7.98 -0.62 10.16
N ASP A 85 -9.28 -0.44 9.91
CA ASP A 85 -9.98 0.85 10.02
C ASP A 85 -10.62 1.10 11.41
N GLU A 86 -10.46 0.21 12.37
CA GLU A 86 -11.04 0.25 13.73
C GLU A 86 -10.69 1.56 14.43
N ALA A 87 -9.48 2.06 14.20
CA ALA A 87 -9.00 3.30 14.77
C ALA A 87 -9.78 4.52 14.25
N GLU A 88 -10.09 4.54 12.95
CA GLU A 88 -10.92 5.56 12.31
C GLU A 88 -12.37 5.45 12.82
N GLN A 89 -12.90 4.23 13.00
CA GLN A 89 -14.23 4.03 13.57
C GLN A 89 -14.36 4.59 15.00
N VAL A 90 -13.34 4.41 15.85
CA VAL A 90 -13.30 5.00 17.20
C VAL A 90 -13.24 6.51 17.12
N TYR A 91 -12.40 7.07 16.24
CA TYR A 91 -12.31 8.52 16.05
C TYR A 91 -13.66 9.14 15.63
N GLN A 92 -14.35 8.54 14.66
CA GLN A 92 -15.65 9.01 14.18
C GLN A 92 -16.76 8.91 15.25
N ARG A 93 -16.72 7.87 16.10
CA ARG A 93 -17.75 7.64 17.13
C ARG A 93 -17.52 8.47 18.40
N GLU A 94 -16.28 8.58 18.85
CA GLU A 94 -15.94 9.05 20.19
C GLU A 94 -15.10 10.34 20.21
N GLY A 95 -14.63 10.79 19.03
CA GLY A 95 -13.88 12.03 18.86
C GLY A 95 -12.40 11.94 19.23
N LEU A 96 -11.67 13.01 18.92
CA LEU A 96 -10.20 13.06 18.98
C LEU A 96 -9.62 12.78 20.39
N ALA A 97 -10.25 13.30 21.43
CA ALA A 97 -9.74 13.17 22.80
C ALA A 97 -9.78 11.71 23.28
N VAL A 98 -10.90 11.02 23.05
CA VAL A 98 -11.07 9.63 23.45
C VAL A 98 -10.20 8.71 22.60
N PHE A 99 -10.07 9.00 21.31
CA PHE A 99 -9.13 8.33 20.42
C PHE A 99 -7.69 8.42 20.95
N ALA A 100 -7.21 9.61 21.31
CA ALA A 100 -5.84 9.81 21.79
C ALA A 100 -5.58 9.05 23.10
N GLU A 101 -6.52 9.07 24.05
CA GLU A 101 -6.40 8.28 25.28
C GLU A 101 -6.40 6.77 25.01
N THR A 102 -7.28 6.30 24.11
CA THR A 102 -7.39 4.89 23.75
C THR A 102 -6.09 4.40 23.10
N GLU A 103 -5.54 5.17 22.16
CA GLU A 103 -4.26 4.87 21.51
C GLU A 103 -3.10 4.83 22.52
N GLN A 104 -3.08 5.74 23.50
CA GLN A 104 -2.05 5.75 24.54
C GLN A 104 -2.16 4.54 25.48
N LYS A 105 -3.37 4.19 25.91
CA LYS A 105 -3.62 3.00 26.76
C LYS A 105 -3.33 1.69 26.03
N ALA A 106 -3.57 1.67 24.72
CA ALA A 106 -3.35 0.51 23.85
C ALA A 106 -1.97 0.52 23.16
N ALA A 107 -1.02 1.38 23.57
CA ALA A 107 0.25 1.55 22.87
C ALA A 107 1.05 0.24 22.72
N ASP A 108 0.96 -0.67 23.70
CA ASP A 108 1.63 -1.99 23.66
C ASP A 108 0.81 -3.09 22.98
N GLN A 109 -0.41 -2.78 22.53
CA GLN A 109 -1.26 -3.70 21.79
C GLN A 109 -1.10 -3.42 20.30
N PRO A 110 -0.58 -4.37 19.49
CA PRO A 110 -0.45 -4.18 18.06
C PRO A 110 -1.77 -3.78 17.40
N LEU A 111 -1.70 -2.94 16.37
CA LEU A 111 -2.86 -2.66 15.51
C LEU A 111 -3.25 -3.94 14.76
N THR A 112 -4.55 -4.10 14.52
CA THR A 112 -5.07 -5.16 13.66
C THR A 112 -4.50 -4.96 12.24
N PRO A 113 -4.10 -6.04 11.54
CA PRO A 113 -3.55 -5.93 10.19
C PRO A 113 -4.62 -5.55 9.16
N GLY A 114 -4.26 -4.66 8.24
CA GLY A 114 -5.06 -4.27 7.09
C GLY A 114 -4.78 -5.14 5.85
N PRO A 115 -5.48 -4.86 4.73
CA PRO A 115 -5.42 -5.68 3.51
C PRO A 115 -4.03 -5.75 2.86
N PHE A 116 -3.16 -4.75 3.07
CA PHE A 116 -1.82 -4.71 2.47
C PHE A 116 -0.72 -5.31 3.34
N LYS A 117 -1.02 -5.74 4.57
CA LYS A 117 -0.03 -6.39 5.42
C LYS A 117 0.61 -7.64 4.77
N PRO A 118 -0.13 -8.59 4.17
CA PRO A 118 0.49 -9.74 3.50
C PRO A 118 1.47 -9.36 2.39
N PHE A 119 1.19 -8.27 1.67
CA PHE A 119 2.10 -7.74 0.64
C PHE A 119 3.35 -7.12 1.26
N LEU A 120 3.19 -6.29 2.31
CA LEU A 120 4.31 -5.71 3.05
C LEU A 120 5.23 -6.79 3.64
N ASP A 121 4.69 -7.92 4.11
CA ASP A 121 5.48 -9.06 4.57
C ASP A 121 6.36 -9.65 3.46
N GLN A 122 5.85 -9.75 2.22
CA GLN A 122 6.66 -10.20 1.09
C GLN A 122 7.75 -9.22 0.73
N LEU A 123 7.45 -7.91 0.75
CA LEU A 123 8.46 -6.87 0.53
C LEU A 123 9.56 -6.97 1.60
N ASN A 124 9.18 -7.11 2.87
CA ASN A 124 10.11 -7.28 3.98
C ASN A 124 10.95 -8.56 3.84
N ALA A 125 10.36 -9.67 3.37
CA ALA A 125 11.07 -10.91 3.10
C ALA A 125 12.09 -10.77 1.97
N ILE A 126 11.81 -9.95 0.95
CA ILE A 126 12.78 -9.60 -0.08
C ILE A 126 13.86 -8.71 0.52
N GLN A 127 13.49 -7.63 1.21
CA GLN A 127 14.43 -6.67 1.83
C GLN A 127 15.43 -7.38 2.75
N SER A 128 14.98 -8.36 3.53
CA SER A 128 15.82 -9.15 4.45
C SER A 128 16.93 -9.97 3.78
N ARG A 129 16.89 -10.14 2.45
CA ARG A 129 17.92 -10.83 1.67
C ARG A 129 19.01 -9.90 1.16
N PHE A 130 18.87 -8.60 1.35
CA PHE A 130 19.80 -7.58 0.87
C PHE A 130 20.33 -6.74 2.03
N GLY A 131 21.54 -6.18 1.87
CA GLY A 131 22.00 -5.09 2.72
C GLY A 131 21.27 -3.79 2.40
N GLU A 132 21.19 -2.86 3.36
CA GLU A 132 20.38 -1.63 3.24
C GLU A 132 20.73 -0.78 2.01
N ALA A 133 22.00 -0.73 1.63
CA ALA A 133 22.50 0.09 0.53
C ALA A 133 22.22 -0.53 -0.86
N ALA A 134 22.05 -1.85 -0.93
CA ALA A 134 21.88 -2.60 -2.18
C ALA A 134 20.46 -3.13 -2.38
N CYS A 135 19.54 -2.82 -1.46
CA CYS A 135 18.19 -3.34 -1.52
C CYS A 135 17.43 -2.73 -2.72
N PRO A 136 16.85 -3.55 -3.61
CA PRO A 136 16.13 -3.05 -4.79
C PRO A 136 14.73 -2.50 -4.46
N ILE A 137 14.31 -2.59 -3.20
CA ILE A 137 12.97 -2.20 -2.72
C ILE A 137 13.14 -1.28 -1.53
N ARG A 138 12.40 -0.18 -1.52
CA ARG A 138 12.24 0.67 -0.33
C ARG A 138 10.78 0.87 0.03
N THR A 139 10.50 0.94 1.32
CA THR A 139 9.14 1.06 1.85
C THR A 139 9.01 2.26 2.77
N ALA A 140 7.93 3.02 2.63
CA ALA A 140 7.60 4.14 3.50
C ALA A 140 6.18 4.01 4.03
N LEU A 141 6.01 4.28 5.33
CA LEU A 141 4.70 4.57 5.92
C LEU A 141 4.43 6.07 5.81
N VAL A 142 3.27 6.47 5.29
CA VAL A 142 2.85 7.86 5.12
C VAL A 142 1.43 8.04 5.67
N THR A 143 1.32 8.46 6.93
CA THR A 143 0.05 8.47 7.67
C THR A 143 -0.35 9.84 8.18
N ALA A 144 -1.66 10.07 8.29
CA ALA A 144 -2.22 11.25 8.95
C ALA A 144 -2.06 11.22 10.47
N ARG A 145 -1.78 10.05 11.08
CA ARG A 145 -1.49 9.92 12.51
C ARG A 145 -0.32 10.81 12.91
N SER A 146 -0.34 11.27 14.16
CA SER A 146 0.67 12.17 14.73
C SER A 146 0.96 11.80 16.19
N SER A 147 1.78 12.58 16.88
CA SER A 147 1.92 12.42 18.33
C SER A 147 0.60 12.73 19.04
N PRO A 148 0.11 11.89 19.98
CA PRO A 148 0.80 10.76 20.62
C PRO A 148 0.59 9.38 19.98
N SER A 149 -0.30 9.20 19.00
CA SER A 149 -0.68 7.88 18.44
C SER A 149 0.41 7.18 17.61
N HIS A 150 1.50 7.88 17.27
CA HIS A 150 2.66 7.29 16.56
C HIS A 150 3.33 6.11 17.28
N GLU A 151 3.30 6.05 18.62
CA GLU A 151 4.00 5.01 19.39
C GLU A 151 3.47 3.61 19.07
N ARG A 152 2.13 3.47 19.03
CA ARG A 152 1.46 2.19 18.75
C ARG A 152 1.78 1.68 17.35
N VAL A 153 1.86 2.57 16.37
CA VAL A 153 2.24 2.26 14.98
C VAL A 153 3.66 1.68 14.92
N ILE A 154 4.63 2.34 15.57
CA ILE A 154 6.03 1.88 15.61
C ILE A 154 6.14 0.53 16.31
N LYS A 155 5.48 0.37 17.47
CA LYS A 155 5.46 -0.91 18.20
C LYS A 155 4.81 -2.03 17.39
N THR A 156 3.75 -1.73 16.64
CA THR A 156 3.09 -2.69 15.75
C THR A 156 4.05 -3.19 14.67
N LEU A 157 4.69 -2.29 13.91
CA LEU A 157 5.66 -2.67 12.87
C LEU A 157 6.82 -3.51 13.43
N ARG A 158 7.34 -3.13 14.62
CA ARG A 158 8.36 -3.92 15.33
C ARG A 158 7.87 -5.30 15.73
N SER A 159 6.64 -5.41 16.27
CA SER A 159 6.05 -6.69 16.67
C SER A 159 5.86 -7.64 15.48
N TRP A 160 5.61 -7.07 14.30
CA TRP A 160 5.51 -7.83 13.06
C TRP A 160 6.87 -8.22 12.48
N GLY A 161 7.98 -7.71 13.04
CA GLY A 161 9.32 -7.89 12.47
C GLY A 161 9.47 -7.25 11.09
N VAL A 162 8.64 -6.23 10.81
CA VAL A 162 8.63 -5.51 9.53
C VAL A 162 9.49 -4.26 9.66
N ARG A 163 10.41 -4.11 8.72
CA ARG A 163 11.16 -2.88 8.54
C ARG A 163 10.48 -2.00 7.49
N VAL A 164 10.35 -0.72 7.79
CA VAL A 164 10.13 0.35 6.81
C VAL A 164 11.35 1.24 6.77
N ASP A 165 11.72 1.72 5.58
CA ASP A 165 12.86 2.62 5.41
C ASP A 165 12.55 4.04 5.89
N GLU A 166 11.30 4.48 5.72
CA GLU A 166 10.84 5.79 6.19
C GLU A 166 9.47 5.71 6.86
N SER A 167 9.22 6.57 7.86
CA SER A 167 7.92 6.71 8.52
C SER A 167 7.59 8.18 8.69
N LEU A 168 6.54 8.62 8.01
CA LEU A 168 6.12 10.01 7.91
C LEU A 168 4.76 10.17 8.61
N PHE A 169 4.79 10.84 9.77
CA PHE A 169 3.61 11.17 10.58
C PHE A 169 3.21 12.61 10.33
N LEU A 170 2.18 12.81 9.51
CA LEU A 170 1.91 14.10 8.88
C LEU A 170 0.89 14.97 9.62
N GLY A 171 0.13 14.42 10.56
CA GLY A 171 -0.85 15.17 11.34
C GLY A 171 -1.89 15.88 10.46
N GLY A 172 -2.38 15.21 9.41
CA GLY A 172 -3.37 15.75 8.48
C GLY A 172 -2.83 16.70 7.40
N ARG A 173 -1.50 16.85 7.26
CA ARG A 173 -0.92 17.57 6.12
C ARG A 173 -1.08 16.78 4.82
N ASP A 174 -1.15 17.50 3.70
CA ASP A 174 -1.19 16.92 2.35
C ASP A 174 0.02 16.01 2.11
N LYS A 175 -0.25 14.73 1.81
CA LYS A 175 0.76 13.68 1.58
C LYS A 175 1.57 13.91 0.29
N THR A 176 1.02 14.63 -0.68
CA THR A 176 1.56 14.77 -2.05
C THR A 176 2.99 15.29 -2.07
N GLN A 177 3.31 16.32 -1.28
CA GLN A 177 4.65 16.89 -1.24
C GLN A 177 5.67 15.93 -0.60
N PHE A 178 5.25 15.15 0.39
CA PHE A 178 6.10 14.17 1.06
C PHE A 178 6.36 12.96 0.16
N LEU A 179 5.34 12.47 -0.56
CA LEU A 179 5.48 11.41 -1.56
C LEU A 179 6.46 11.80 -2.66
N ARG A 180 6.41 13.05 -3.12
CA ARG A 180 7.37 13.62 -4.08
C ARG A 180 8.78 13.69 -3.52
N ALA A 181 8.94 14.11 -2.27
CA ALA A 181 10.25 14.23 -1.61
C ALA A 181 10.90 12.86 -1.39
N TYR A 182 10.12 11.87 -0.95
CA TYR A 182 10.55 10.47 -0.87
C TYR A 182 10.87 9.88 -2.27
N GLY A 183 10.15 10.36 -3.29
CA GLY A 183 10.24 9.90 -4.66
C GLY A 183 9.54 8.55 -4.85
N ALA A 184 8.35 8.39 -4.28
CA ALA A 184 7.57 7.16 -4.38
C ALA A 184 7.30 6.81 -5.86
N ASP A 185 7.48 5.54 -6.21
CA ASP A 185 7.05 5.02 -7.51
C ASP A 185 5.55 4.72 -7.48
N ILE A 186 5.05 4.22 -6.35
CA ILE A 186 3.64 3.97 -6.10
C ILE A 186 3.27 4.25 -4.65
N PHE A 187 2.10 4.87 -4.47
CA PHE A 187 1.47 5.14 -3.18
C PHE A 187 0.13 4.43 -3.06
N PHE A 188 -0.14 3.74 -1.94
CA PHE A 188 -1.42 3.11 -1.65
C PHE A 188 -2.17 3.84 -0.53
N ASP A 189 -3.41 4.22 -0.79
CA ASP A 189 -4.28 4.94 0.16
C ASP A 189 -5.72 4.45 -0.01
N ASP A 190 -6.49 4.43 1.05
CA ASP A 190 -7.90 4.05 1.00
C ASP A 190 -8.80 5.19 0.55
N GLN A 191 -8.34 6.44 0.65
CA GLN A 191 -9.16 7.60 0.30
C GLN A 191 -8.94 8.02 -1.15
N ALA A 192 -10.03 8.04 -1.91
CA ALA A 192 -10.02 8.44 -3.31
C ALA A 192 -9.46 9.85 -3.52
N GLU A 193 -9.77 10.80 -2.63
CA GLU A 193 -9.27 12.18 -2.71
C GLU A 193 -7.73 12.23 -2.57
N HIS A 194 -7.16 11.53 -1.58
CA HIS A 194 -5.72 11.43 -1.42
C HIS A 194 -5.06 10.81 -2.66
N CYS A 195 -5.66 9.75 -3.21
CA CYS A 195 -5.17 9.13 -4.44
C CYS A 195 -5.20 10.09 -5.64
N HIS A 196 -6.27 10.88 -5.80
CA HIS A 196 -6.38 11.87 -6.88
C HIS A 196 -5.38 13.04 -6.74
N LEU A 197 -5.06 13.45 -5.50
CA LEU A 197 -4.03 14.46 -5.26
C LEU A 197 -2.63 13.89 -5.51
N ALA A 198 -2.35 12.70 -4.97
CA ALA A 198 -1.08 12.01 -5.15
C ALA A 198 -0.80 11.67 -6.62
N SER A 199 -1.81 11.28 -7.40
CA SER A 199 -1.69 10.92 -8.82
C SER A 199 -1.17 12.06 -9.71
N ARG A 200 -1.11 13.30 -9.19
CA ARG A 200 -0.49 14.43 -9.87
C ARG A 200 1.04 14.34 -9.88
N GLU A 201 1.62 13.60 -8.94
CA GLU A 201 3.07 13.53 -8.72
C GLU A 201 3.62 12.10 -8.78
N VAL A 202 2.88 11.10 -8.27
CA VAL A 202 3.31 9.69 -8.16
C VAL A 202 2.19 8.75 -8.60
N VAL A 203 2.47 7.50 -8.97
CA VAL A 203 1.37 6.56 -9.25
C VAL A 203 0.60 6.31 -7.96
N ALA A 204 -0.73 6.40 -8.00
CA ALA A 204 -1.56 6.13 -6.83
C ALA A 204 -2.37 4.84 -7.03
N GLY A 205 -2.46 4.03 -6.00
CA GLY A 205 -3.30 2.85 -5.91
C GLY A 205 -4.39 3.08 -4.86
N HIS A 206 -5.62 3.28 -5.31
CA HIS A 206 -6.77 3.39 -4.42
C HIS A 206 -7.18 2.01 -3.93
N VAL A 207 -7.09 1.80 -2.62
CA VAL A 207 -7.49 0.57 -1.95
C VAL A 207 -8.96 0.70 -1.58
N ASN A 208 -9.83 -0.04 -2.28
CA ASN A 208 -11.28 -0.02 -2.04
C ASN A 208 -11.64 -0.78 -0.76
N HIS A 209 -11.17 -0.30 0.39
CA HIS A 209 -11.32 -0.92 1.71
C HIS A 209 -11.53 0.16 2.78
N GLY A 210 -12.41 -0.06 3.74
CA GLY A 210 -12.71 0.89 4.83
C GLY A 210 -14.07 1.58 4.70
N VAL A 211 -14.55 2.17 5.82
CA VAL A 211 -15.92 2.71 5.97
C VAL A 211 -16.22 3.94 5.10
N MET A 212 -15.21 4.69 4.67
CA MET A 212 -15.36 6.01 4.02
C MET A 212 -15.34 5.96 2.47
N ASN A 213 -15.40 4.77 1.87
CA ASN A 213 -15.36 4.59 0.41
C ASN A 213 -16.72 4.76 -0.29
#